data_AF-A0A939VAI1-F1
#
_entry.id   AF-A0A939VAI1-F1
#
_cell.length_a   1.000
_cell.length_b   1.000
_cell.length_c   1.000
_cell.angle_alpha   90.00
_cell.angle_beta   90.00
_cell.angle_gamma   90.00
#
_symmetry.space_group_name_H-M   'P 1'
#
loop_
_entity.id
_entity.type
_entity.pdbx_description
1 polymer ?
#
loop_
_entity_poly.entity_id
_entity_poly.type
_entity_poly.pdbx_seq_one_letter_code
_entity_poly.pdbx_strand_id
1 'polypeptide(L)'
;MKLSTIFAAAAALVLATSCGIFGVGNSTQTPSGSGQASGAALRNLYTQYKTDGKIDMTNINNILNLAALSQCIGELKDAGTVDKSDYIKDFATGLILGSNNLVNQNNSTSVVGGLANLAGINLSSVTTAAAGLLANGITTANATAQQAAAEQAAAQQAAAQQAAAATQQAATTTTNAANAITNAITTVSSATNEVSQAVNTLSTIFSLFGNK
;
A
#
# COMPACT_ATOMS: atom_id res chain seq x y z
N MET A 1 -4.57 -23.06 12.08
CA MET A 1 -3.40 -22.17 11.92
C MET A 1 -3.91 -20.73 11.84
N LYS A 2 -3.30 -19.81 12.61
CA LYS A 2 -3.82 -18.46 12.87
C LYS A 2 -3.76 -17.59 11.61
N LEU A 3 -4.91 -17.01 11.29
CA LEU A 3 -5.12 -15.96 10.30
C LEU A 3 -4.61 -14.64 10.92
N SER A 4 -3.46 -14.14 10.50
CA SER A 4 -2.91 -12.87 11.02
C SER A 4 -2.55 -11.94 9.86
N THR A 5 -3.49 -11.05 9.57
CA THR A 5 -3.30 -9.61 9.36
C THR A 5 -2.00 -9.17 8.70
N ILE A 6 -2.07 -8.82 7.40
CA ILE A 6 -1.19 -7.82 6.81
C ILE A 6 -2.08 -6.78 6.13
N PHE A 7 -2.39 -5.73 6.88
CA PHE A 7 -2.86 -4.45 6.36
C PHE A 7 -1.71 -3.82 5.56
N ALA A 8 -1.84 -3.72 4.24
CA ALA A 8 -1.01 -2.81 3.47
C ALA A 8 -1.66 -1.43 3.53
N ALA A 9 -1.11 -0.56 4.39
CA ALA A 9 -1.47 0.84 4.47
C ALA A 9 -1.05 1.54 3.17
N ALA A 10 -2.01 1.78 2.28
CA ALA A 10 -1.84 2.78 1.23
C ALA A 10 -2.01 4.16 1.88
N ALA A 11 -0.89 4.77 2.27
CA ALA A 11 -0.86 6.15 2.73
C ALA A 11 -1.23 7.07 1.56
N ALA A 12 -2.49 7.45 1.47
CA ALA A 12 -2.93 8.53 0.60
C ALA A 12 -2.36 9.85 1.14
N LEU A 13 -1.32 10.36 0.49
CA LEU A 13 -0.79 11.70 0.73
C LEU A 13 -1.77 12.73 0.14
N VAL A 14 -2.81 13.08 0.90
CA VAL A 14 -3.73 14.16 0.56
C VAL A 14 -3.02 15.49 0.86
N LEU A 15 -2.25 15.98 -0.12
CA LEU A 15 -1.78 17.37 -0.12
C LEU A 15 -2.94 18.25 -0.58
N ALA A 16 -3.81 18.63 0.36
CA ALA A 16 -4.79 19.68 0.14
C ALA A 16 -4.07 21.05 0.12
N THR A 17 -3.32 21.32 -0.94
CA THR A 17 -2.85 22.68 -1.23
C THR A 17 -3.97 23.39 -1.99
N SER A 18 -4.59 24.38 -1.36
CA SER A 18 -5.77 25.07 -1.89
C SER A 18 -5.52 25.83 -3.21
N CYS A 19 -4.26 26.06 -3.58
CA CYS A 19 -3.87 26.56 -4.90
C CYS A 19 -3.67 25.43 -5.92
N GLY A 20 -4.75 24.74 -6.30
CA GLY A 20 -4.90 24.06 -7.62
C GLY A 20 -3.82 23.09 -8.12
N ILE A 21 -2.87 22.60 -7.31
CA ILE A 21 -1.77 21.73 -7.78
C ILE A 21 -2.26 20.47 -8.51
N PHE A 22 -3.48 20.01 -8.23
CA PHE A 22 -4.07 18.80 -8.83
C PHE A 22 -5.16 19.07 -9.88
N GLY A 23 -5.32 20.31 -10.35
CA GLY A 23 -6.34 20.64 -11.35
C GLY A 23 -5.99 21.90 -12.13
N VAL A 24 -5.72 21.73 -13.42
CA VAL A 24 -5.64 22.79 -14.42
C VAL A 24 -6.84 23.74 -14.31
N GLY A 25 -6.64 24.87 -13.64
CA GLY A 25 -7.65 25.90 -13.45
C GLY A 25 -7.05 27.06 -12.70
N ASN A 26 -7.06 28.25 -13.33
CA ASN A 26 -6.72 29.51 -12.70
C ASN A 26 -7.41 29.58 -11.32
N SER A 27 -6.67 29.86 -10.25
CA SER A 27 -7.22 29.87 -8.89
C SER A 27 -8.28 30.95 -8.74
N THR A 28 -9.55 30.56 -8.66
CA THR A 28 -10.68 31.40 -8.21
C THR A 28 -10.65 31.64 -6.69
N GLN A 29 -9.47 31.61 -6.07
CA GLN A 29 -9.32 31.74 -4.62
C GLN A 29 -9.40 33.19 -4.17
N THR A 30 -9.95 33.41 -2.97
CA THR A 30 -9.86 34.71 -2.31
C THR A 30 -8.40 35.05 -2.02
N PRO A 31 -8.03 36.35 -1.93
CA PRO A 31 -6.66 36.75 -1.65
C PRO A 31 -6.14 36.14 -0.34
N SER A 32 -7.01 36.05 0.68
CA SER A 32 -6.72 35.38 1.96
C SER A 32 -6.45 33.87 1.83
N GLY A 33 -7.16 33.15 0.95
CA GLY A 33 -6.89 31.74 0.67
C GLY A 33 -5.53 31.52 0.00
N SER A 34 -5.21 32.36 -1.00
CA SER A 34 -3.90 32.36 -1.66
C SER A 34 -2.77 32.73 -0.69
N GLY A 35 -3.01 33.69 0.20
CA GLY A 35 -2.10 34.05 1.28
C GLY A 35 -1.82 32.86 2.21
N GLN A 36 -2.87 32.18 2.66
CA GLN A 36 -2.75 31.04 3.57
C GLN A 36 -1.95 29.88 2.97
N ALA A 37 -2.20 29.53 1.71
CA ALA A 37 -1.43 28.51 1.02
C ALA A 37 0.04 28.91 0.81
N SER A 38 0.29 30.18 0.43
CA SER A 38 1.65 30.73 0.33
C SER A 38 2.39 30.66 1.65
N GLY A 39 1.71 30.99 2.76
CA GLY A 39 2.28 30.95 4.10
C GLY A 39 2.66 29.54 4.53
N ALA A 40 1.80 28.56 4.25
CA ALA A 40 2.09 27.15 4.54
C ALA A 40 3.28 26.64 3.71
N ALA A 41 3.32 26.95 2.41
CA ALA A 41 4.43 26.59 1.54
C ALA A 41 5.76 27.20 2.01
N LEU A 42 5.76 28.50 2.33
CA LEU A 42 6.94 29.18 2.89
C LEU A 42 7.41 28.57 4.19
N ARG A 43 6.50 28.25 5.11
CA ARG A 43 6.85 27.60 6.38
C ARG A 43 7.52 26.25 6.14
N ASN A 44 6.97 25.44 5.24
CA ASN A 44 7.53 24.12 4.94
C ASN A 44 8.93 24.22 4.33
N LEU A 45 9.11 25.12 3.34
CA LEU A 45 10.42 25.40 2.76
C LEU A 45 11.41 25.93 3.80
N TYR A 46 10.99 26.91 4.62
CA TYR A 46 11.81 27.50 5.66
C TYR A 46 12.24 26.51 6.74
N THR A 47 11.37 25.54 7.08
CA THR A 47 11.69 24.50 8.08
C THR A 47 12.90 23.69 7.67
N GLN A 48 12.99 23.28 6.39
CA GLN A 48 14.18 22.62 5.88
C GLN A 48 15.36 23.58 5.81
N TYR A 49 15.17 24.78 5.24
CA TYR A 49 16.25 25.76 5.11
C TYR A 49 16.95 26.06 6.45
N LYS A 50 16.17 26.18 7.55
CA LYS A 50 16.72 26.42 8.89
C LYS A 50 17.63 25.29 9.37
N THR A 51 17.36 24.06 8.94
CA THR A 51 18.11 22.86 9.34
C THR A 51 19.33 22.65 8.46
N ASP A 52 19.14 22.78 7.13
CA ASP A 52 20.13 22.33 6.15
C ASP A 52 20.94 23.49 5.53
N GLY A 53 20.54 24.75 5.80
CA GLY A 53 21.11 25.96 5.18
C GLY A 53 20.78 26.13 3.70
N LYS A 54 20.01 25.20 3.12
CA LYS A 54 19.58 25.19 1.71
C LYS A 54 18.24 24.45 1.56
N ILE A 55 17.57 24.67 0.44
CA ILE A 55 16.41 23.86 0.03
C ILE A 55 16.90 22.71 -0.84
N ASP A 56 16.52 21.48 -0.49
CA ASP A 56 16.83 20.30 -1.30
C ASP A 56 15.80 20.12 -2.41
N MET A 57 16.21 20.39 -3.65
CA MET A 57 15.34 20.24 -4.83
C MET A 57 15.24 18.79 -5.33
N THR A 58 15.88 17.82 -4.68
CA THR A 58 15.61 16.39 -4.91
C THR A 58 14.40 15.89 -4.12
N ASN A 59 13.99 16.62 -3.07
CA ASN A 59 12.82 16.31 -2.28
C ASN A 59 11.55 16.85 -2.96
N ILE A 60 10.68 15.93 -3.41
CA ILE A 60 9.44 16.26 -4.12
C ILE A 60 8.53 17.19 -3.32
N ASN A 61 8.51 17.11 -1.99
CA ASN A 61 7.70 18.00 -1.17
C ASN A 61 8.15 19.46 -1.29
N ASN A 62 9.45 19.72 -1.45
CA ASN A 62 9.95 21.08 -1.66
C ASN A 62 9.58 21.61 -3.04
N ILE A 63 9.66 20.75 -4.07
CA ILE A 63 9.22 21.09 -5.42
C ILE A 63 7.72 21.45 -5.41
N LEU A 64 6.90 20.67 -4.72
CA LEU A 64 5.46 20.92 -4.59
C LEU A 64 5.15 22.19 -3.78
N ASN A 65 5.87 22.45 -2.70
CA ASN A 65 5.72 23.70 -1.95
C ASN A 65 6.13 24.91 -2.79
N LEU A 66 7.19 24.82 -3.59
CA LEU A 66 7.64 25.89 -4.47
C LEU A 66 6.65 26.14 -5.63
N ALA A 67 6.13 25.06 -6.21
CA ALA A 67 5.05 25.10 -7.19
C ALA A 67 3.80 25.80 -6.63
N ALA A 68 3.36 25.39 -5.44
CA ALA A 68 2.21 25.98 -4.75
C ALA A 68 2.44 27.48 -4.53
N LEU A 69 3.62 27.84 -4.01
CA LEU A 69 3.99 29.22 -3.77
C LEU A 69 3.91 30.05 -5.06
N SER A 70 4.52 29.58 -6.16
CA SER A 70 4.50 30.30 -7.45
C SER A 70 3.08 30.52 -8.00
N GLN A 71 2.20 29.53 -7.82
CA GLN A 71 0.81 29.62 -8.27
C GLN A 71 0.01 30.61 -7.41
N CYS A 72 0.17 30.55 -6.09
CA CYS A 72 -0.58 31.39 -5.16
C CYS A 72 -0.16 32.87 -5.20
N ILE A 73 1.08 33.17 -5.62
CA ILE A 73 1.59 34.55 -5.65
C ILE A 73 1.40 35.23 -7.01
N GLY A 74 0.95 34.52 -8.05
CA GLY A 74 0.91 35.04 -9.42
C GLY A 74 0.15 36.36 -9.58
N GLU A 75 -0.90 36.57 -8.79
CA GLU A 75 -1.71 37.80 -8.80
C GLU A 75 -1.05 39.00 -8.10
N LEU A 76 0.05 38.78 -7.37
CA LEU A 76 0.88 39.84 -6.77
C LEU A 76 1.73 40.58 -7.82
N LYS A 77 1.88 40.03 -9.04
CA LYS A 77 2.75 40.55 -10.11
C LYS A 77 2.50 42.02 -10.50
N ASP A 78 1.32 42.57 -10.19
CA ASP A 78 0.94 43.97 -10.52
C ASP A 78 0.73 44.85 -9.27
N ALA A 79 1.21 44.43 -8.10
CA ALA A 79 1.04 45.18 -6.84
C ALA A 79 1.61 46.62 -6.87
N GLY A 80 2.41 46.97 -7.89
CA GLY A 80 2.97 48.31 -8.10
C GLY A 80 2.38 49.10 -9.28
N THR A 81 1.45 48.54 -10.06
CA THR A 81 0.88 49.17 -11.27
C THR A 81 -0.64 49.35 -11.22
N VAL A 82 -1.32 48.65 -10.31
CA VAL A 82 -2.76 48.76 -10.05
C VAL A 82 -2.93 48.88 -8.53
N ASP A 83 -3.82 49.76 -8.05
CA ASP A 83 -4.12 49.83 -6.61
C ASP A 83 -4.79 48.52 -6.16
N LYS A 84 -3.96 47.62 -5.60
CA LYS A 84 -4.35 46.32 -5.05
C LYS A 84 -4.26 46.33 -3.52
N SER A 85 -4.39 47.49 -2.88
CA SER A 85 -4.15 47.64 -1.44
C SER A 85 -5.02 46.72 -0.58
N ASP A 86 -6.29 46.51 -0.92
CA ASP A 86 -7.17 45.59 -0.18
C ASP A 86 -6.85 44.11 -0.46
N TYR A 87 -6.52 43.76 -1.71
CA TYR A 87 -6.03 42.42 -2.06
C TYR A 87 -4.77 42.06 -1.25
N ILE A 88 -3.81 42.99 -1.18
CA ILE A 88 -2.54 42.79 -0.47
C ILE A 88 -2.76 42.61 1.03
N LYS A 89 -3.69 43.37 1.63
CA LYS A 89 -4.04 43.21 3.06
C LYS A 89 -4.68 41.84 3.33
N ASP A 90 -5.62 41.41 2.50
CA ASP A 90 -6.27 40.11 2.65
C ASP A 90 -5.29 38.96 2.43
N PHE A 91 -4.43 39.08 1.42
CA PHE A 91 -3.33 38.14 1.17
C PHE A 91 -2.36 38.09 2.36
N ALA A 92 -1.93 39.23 2.89
CA ALA A 92 -1.04 39.29 4.05
C ALA A 92 -1.68 38.65 5.29
N THR A 93 -2.98 38.85 5.50
CA THR A 93 -3.73 38.22 6.59
C THR A 93 -3.70 36.70 6.45
N GLY A 94 -3.99 36.18 5.25
CA GLY A 94 -3.85 34.76 4.95
C GLY A 94 -2.44 34.24 5.17
N LEU A 95 -1.44 34.97 4.69
CA LEU A 95 -0.01 34.63 4.79
C LEU A 95 0.45 34.43 6.24
N ILE A 96 0.01 35.30 7.14
CA ILE A 96 0.31 35.20 8.58
C ILE A 96 -0.32 33.94 9.17
N LEU A 97 -1.59 33.68 8.88
CA LEU A 97 -2.29 32.48 9.35
C LEU A 97 -1.63 31.20 8.83
N GLY A 98 -1.39 31.12 7.53
CA GLY A 98 -0.81 29.94 6.87
C GLY A 98 0.61 29.63 7.31
N SER A 99 1.41 30.66 7.55
CA SER A 99 2.81 30.53 7.97
C SER A 99 2.98 30.20 9.46
N ASN A 100 1.88 30.13 10.23
CA ASN A 100 1.90 29.91 11.68
C ASN A 100 2.81 30.91 12.41
N ASN A 101 2.62 32.21 12.14
CA ASN A 101 3.37 33.34 12.70
C ASN A 101 4.86 33.45 12.33
N LEU A 102 5.37 32.60 11.42
CA LEU A 102 6.68 32.84 10.78
C LEU A 102 6.65 34.18 10.04
N VAL A 103 5.57 34.43 9.29
CA VAL A 103 5.17 35.77 8.85
C VAL A 103 4.21 36.34 9.87
N ASN A 104 4.42 37.60 10.26
CA ASN A 104 3.62 38.31 11.26
C ASN A 104 3.50 39.79 10.87
N GLN A 105 2.79 40.58 11.68
CA GLN A 105 2.51 41.99 11.40
C GLN A 105 3.78 42.85 11.20
N ASN A 106 4.91 42.47 11.79
CA ASN A 106 6.15 43.24 11.70
C ASN A 106 6.93 42.99 10.41
N ASN A 107 6.72 41.84 9.75
CA ASN A 107 7.49 41.44 8.57
C ASN A 107 6.64 41.12 7.34
N SER A 108 5.31 41.08 7.46
CA SER A 108 4.38 40.68 6.39
C SER A 108 4.49 41.57 5.15
N THR A 109 4.60 42.89 5.31
CA THR A 109 4.77 43.83 4.18
C THR A 109 6.04 43.53 3.39
N SER A 110 7.17 43.31 4.06
CA SER A 110 8.44 42.98 3.41
C SER A 110 8.39 41.61 2.73
N VAL A 111 7.76 40.62 3.37
CA VAL A 111 7.60 39.28 2.78
C VAL A 111 6.71 39.32 1.54
N VAL A 112 5.56 40.00 1.60
CA VAL A 112 4.67 40.16 0.43
C VAL A 112 5.37 40.90 -0.70
N GLY A 113 6.15 41.95 -0.41
CA GLY A 113 6.98 42.62 -1.41
C GLY A 113 8.02 41.70 -2.06
N GLY A 114 8.66 40.84 -1.27
CA GLY A 114 9.56 39.80 -1.77
C GLY A 114 8.83 38.77 -2.66
N LEU A 115 7.64 38.32 -2.26
CA LEU A 115 6.82 37.41 -3.05
C LEU A 115 6.30 38.04 -4.34
N ALA A 116 5.96 39.33 -4.34
CA ALA A 116 5.56 40.04 -5.54
C ALA A 116 6.68 40.07 -6.59
N ASN A 117 7.94 40.21 -6.17
CA ASN A 117 9.09 40.11 -7.07
C ASN A 117 9.27 38.69 -7.64
N LEU A 118 8.82 37.65 -6.93
CA LEU A 118 8.86 36.26 -7.39
C LEU A 118 7.64 35.87 -8.24
N ALA A 119 6.55 36.64 -8.19
CA ALA A 119 5.31 36.38 -8.94
C ALA A 119 5.46 36.42 -10.46
N GLY A 120 6.58 36.95 -10.96
CA GLY A 120 6.96 36.85 -12.38
C GLY A 120 7.50 35.49 -12.80
N ILE A 121 7.85 34.61 -11.86
CA ILE A 121 8.42 33.29 -12.13
C ILE A 121 7.30 32.28 -12.34
N ASN A 122 7.15 31.80 -13.58
CA ASN A 122 6.21 30.74 -13.91
C ASN A 122 6.88 29.37 -13.69
N LEU A 123 6.39 28.59 -12.71
CA LEU A 123 6.83 27.22 -12.45
C LEU A 123 5.79 26.17 -12.87
N SER A 124 4.82 26.54 -13.72
CA SER A 124 3.73 25.63 -14.12
C SER A 124 4.26 24.33 -14.75
N SER A 125 5.36 24.39 -15.50
CA SER A 125 6.01 23.19 -16.07
C SER A 125 6.57 22.24 -15.00
N VAL A 126 7.12 22.79 -13.92
CA VAL A 126 7.63 22.02 -12.77
C VAL A 126 6.46 21.40 -12.00
N THR A 127 5.37 22.15 -11.82
CA THR A 127 4.13 21.64 -11.20
C THR A 127 3.54 20.47 -11.98
N THR A 128 3.41 20.62 -13.31
CA THR A 128 2.90 19.56 -14.19
C THR A 128 3.81 18.33 -14.17
N ALA A 129 5.13 18.52 -14.21
CA ALA A 129 6.08 17.42 -14.12
C ALA A 129 6.00 16.69 -12.78
N ALA A 130 5.90 17.42 -11.65
CA ALA A 130 5.77 16.84 -10.33
C ALA A 130 4.46 16.04 -10.16
N ALA A 131 3.34 16.56 -10.68
CA ALA A 131 2.07 15.85 -10.71
C ALA A 131 2.15 14.56 -11.55
N GLY A 132 2.81 14.61 -12.71
CA GLY A 132 3.05 13.44 -13.55
C GLY A 132 3.91 12.36 -12.87
N LEU A 133 4.95 12.76 -12.15
CA LEU A 133 5.80 11.85 -11.38
C LEU A 133 5.02 11.16 -10.24
N LEU A 134 4.19 11.91 -9.52
CA LEU A 134 3.32 11.35 -8.47
C LEU A 134 2.31 10.35 -9.05
N ALA A 135 1.64 10.71 -10.15
CA ALA A 135 0.68 9.84 -10.82
C ALA A 135 1.34 8.53 -11.29
N ASN A 136 2.51 8.63 -11.92
CA ASN A 136 3.25 7.46 -12.37
C ASN A 136 3.75 6.60 -11.19
N GLY A 137 4.20 7.23 -10.10
CA GLY A 137 4.59 6.54 -8.88
C GLY A 137 3.43 5.75 -8.24
N ILE A 138 2.23 6.34 -8.18
CA ILE A 138 1.01 5.68 -7.68
C ILE A 138 0.62 4.50 -8.58
N THR A 139 0.62 4.68 -9.90
CA THR A 139 0.32 3.59 -10.84
C THR A 139 1.31 2.44 -10.71
N THR A 140 2.61 2.74 -10.61
CA THR A 140 3.66 1.73 -10.45
C THR A 140 3.54 0.99 -9.11
N ALA A 141 3.28 1.72 -8.02
CA ALA A 141 3.08 1.12 -6.71
C ALA A 141 1.85 0.20 -6.68
N ASN A 142 0.74 0.62 -7.29
CA ASN A 142 -0.47 -0.19 -7.41
C ASN A 142 -0.24 -1.45 -8.24
N ALA A 143 0.47 -1.35 -9.37
CA ALA A 143 0.82 -2.51 -10.19
C ALA A 143 1.69 -3.51 -9.41
N THR A 144 2.69 -3.01 -8.69
CA THR A 144 3.57 -3.85 -7.85
C THR A 144 2.79 -4.54 -6.73
N ALA A 145 1.88 -3.83 -6.07
CA ALA A 145 1.03 -4.40 -5.02
C ALA A 145 0.07 -5.47 -5.56
N GLN A 146 -0.52 -5.24 -6.74
CA GLN A 146 -1.38 -6.22 -7.40
C GLN A 146 -0.59 -7.47 -7.81
N GLN A 147 0.63 -7.31 -8.32
CA GLN A 147 1.48 -8.43 -8.69
C GLN A 147 1.90 -9.27 -7.47
N ALA A 148 2.31 -8.62 -6.36
CA ALA A 148 2.64 -9.32 -5.12
C ALA A 148 1.43 -10.07 -4.52
N ALA A 149 0.22 -9.49 -4.62
CA ALA A 149 -1.00 -10.15 -4.19
C ALA A 149 -1.34 -11.38 -5.06
N ALA A 150 -1.12 -11.29 -6.38
CA ALA A 150 -1.32 -12.40 -7.30
C ALA A 150 -0.34 -13.56 -7.03
N GLU A 151 0.93 -13.25 -6.78
CA GLU A 151 1.95 -14.25 -6.43
C GLU A 151 1.62 -14.98 -5.12
N GLN A 152 1.15 -14.26 -4.09
CA GLN A 152 0.69 -14.87 -2.84
C GLN A 152 -0.55 -15.74 -3.03
N ALA A 153 -1.51 -15.32 -3.86
CA ALA A 153 -2.69 -16.12 -4.17
C ALA A 153 -2.32 -17.43 -4.89
N ALA A 154 -1.38 -17.38 -5.83
CA ALA A 154 -0.86 -18.56 -6.53
C ALA A 154 -0.14 -19.52 -5.56
N ALA A 155 0.68 -19.01 -4.64
CA ALA A 155 1.36 -19.81 -3.63
C ALA A 155 0.37 -20.53 -2.68
N GLN A 156 -0.71 -19.85 -2.28
CA GLN A 156 -1.75 -20.47 -1.44
C GLN A 156 -2.51 -21.59 -2.19
N GLN A 157 -2.80 -21.40 -3.48
CA GLN A 157 -3.42 -22.47 -4.30
C GLN A 157 -2.48 -23.68 -4.47
N ALA A 158 -1.19 -23.45 -4.69
CA ALA A 158 -0.20 -24.53 -4.80
C ALA A 158 -0.09 -25.33 -3.49
N ALA A 159 -0.06 -24.66 -2.34
CA ALA A 159 -0.03 -25.31 -1.03
C ALA A 159 -1.32 -26.12 -0.75
N ALA A 160 -2.49 -25.58 -1.12
CA ALA A 160 -3.76 -26.28 -0.97
C ALA A 160 -3.83 -27.55 -1.84
N GLN A 161 -3.30 -27.50 -3.07
CA GLN A 161 -3.25 -28.67 -3.96
C GLN A 161 -2.31 -29.77 -3.42
N GLN A 162 -1.14 -29.41 -2.89
CA GLN A 162 -0.23 -30.38 -2.26
C GLN A 162 -0.85 -31.05 -1.02
N ALA A 163 -1.56 -30.29 -0.19
CA ALA A 163 -2.27 -30.86 0.97
C ALA A 163 -3.40 -31.82 0.56
N ALA A 164 -4.15 -31.49 -0.50
CA ALA A 164 -5.18 -32.37 -1.04
C ALA A 164 -4.59 -33.66 -1.63
N ALA A 165 -3.48 -33.57 -2.37
CA ALA A 165 -2.78 -34.73 -2.94
C ALA A 165 -2.23 -35.65 -1.82
N ALA A 166 -1.62 -35.09 -0.78
CA ALA A 166 -1.14 -35.86 0.38
C ALA A 166 -2.29 -36.58 1.10
N THR A 167 -3.45 -35.94 1.22
CA THR A 167 -4.65 -36.53 1.84
C THR A 167 -5.19 -37.70 1.02
N GLN A 168 -5.24 -37.58 -0.31
CA GLN A 168 -5.65 -38.68 -1.20
C GLN A 168 -4.66 -39.85 -1.13
N GLN A 169 -3.36 -39.58 -1.10
CA GLN A 169 -2.35 -40.63 -1.01
C GLN A 169 -2.41 -41.39 0.32
N ALA A 170 -2.68 -40.70 1.43
CA ALA A 170 -2.90 -41.34 2.73
C ALA A 170 -4.16 -42.24 2.73
N ALA A 171 -5.25 -41.80 2.09
CA ALA A 171 -6.46 -42.59 1.94
C ALA A 171 -6.23 -43.87 1.10
N THR A 172 -5.56 -43.75 -0.05
CA THR A 172 -5.19 -44.91 -0.89
C THR A 172 -4.31 -45.90 -0.14
N THR A 173 -3.32 -45.41 0.61
CA THR A 173 -2.43 -46.27 1.41
C THR A 173 -3.20 -47.04 2.48
N THR A 174 -4.14 -46.37 3.16
CA THR A 174 -5.00 -46.98 4.18
C THR A 174 -5.90 -48.06 3.59
N THR A 175 -6.55 -47.78 2.45
CA THR A 175 -7.38 -48.76 1.74
C THR A 175 -6.58 -49.99 1.30
N ASN A 176 -5.37 -49.79 0.76
CA ASN A 176 -4.52 -50.89 0.34
C ASN A 176 -4.09 -51.76 1.53
N ALA A 177 -3.76 -51.15 2.67
CA ALA A 177 -3.44 -51.89 3.89
C ALA A 177 -4.65 -52.70 4.41
N ALA A 178 -5.85 -52.10 4.42
CA ALA A 178 -7.07 -52.80 4.81
C ALA A 178 -7.40 -54.00 3.91
N ASN A 179 -7.22 -53.85 2.60
CA ASN A 179 -7.39 -54.94 1.64
C ASN A 179 -6.36 -56.06 1.87
N ALA A 180 -5.09 -55.71 2.12
CA ALA A 180 -4.05 -56.69 2.42
C ALA A 180 -4.35 -57.48 3.70
N ILE A 181 -4.83 -56.81 4.75
CA ILE A 181 -5.27 -57.46 6.00
C ILE A 181 -6.45 -58.40 5.73
N THR A 182 -7.45 -57.95 4.97
CA THR A 182 -8.62 -58.77 4.62
C THR A 182 -8.20 -60.04 3.89
N ASN A 183 -7.31 -59.92 2.90
CA ASN A 183 -6.79 -61.06 2.16
C ASN A 183 -6.02 -62.03 3.06
N ALA A 184 -5.17 -61.51 3.96
CA ALA A 184 -4.42 -62.33 4.91
C ALA A 184 -5.36 -63.10 5.85
N ILE A 185 -6.41 -62.46 6.37
CA ILE A 185 -7.45 -63.11 7.20
C ILE A 185 -8.14 -64.23 6.40
N THR A 186 -8.51 -63.98 5.14
CA THR A 186 -9.12 -65.01 4.28
C THR A 186 -8.19 -66.22 4.10
N THR A 187 -6.90 -65.99 3.82
CA THR A 187 -5.92 -67.08 3.68
C THR A 187 -5.77 -67.89 4.97
N VAL A 188 -5.65 -67.23 6.12
CA VAL A 188 -5.53 -67.91 7.43
C VAL A 188 -6.79 -68.73 7.75
N SER A 189 -7.97 -68.19 7.46
CA SER A 189 -9.24 -68.89 7.66
C SER A 189 -9.33 -70.17 6.83
N SER A 190 -8.97 -70.11 5.54
CA SER A 190 -8.91 -71.29 4.66
C SER A 190 -7.93 -72.34 5.18
N ALA A 191 -6.71 -71.94 5.56
CA ALA A 191 -5.72 -72.87 6.13
C ALA A 191 -6.21 -73.52 7.44
N THR A 192 -6.91 -72.76 8.29
CA THR A 192 -7.50 -73.29 9.53
C THR A 192 -8.57 -74.35 9.24
N ASN A 193 -9.38 -74.16 8.20
CA ASN A 193 -10.38 -75.14 7.77
C ASN A 193 -9.72 -76.41 7.22
N GLU A 194 -8.64 -76.28 6.44
CA GLU A 194 -7.87 -77.42 5.93
C GLU A 194 -7.24 -78.24 7.08
N VAL A 195 -6.60 -77.57 8.05
CA VAL A 195 -6.02 -78.23 9.25
C VAL A 195 -7.10 -78.93 10.06
N SER A 196 -8.26 -78.30 10.27
CA SER A 196 -9.38 -78.89 11.01
C SER A 196 -9.89 -80.17 10.34
N GLN A 197 -10.00 -80.17 9.01
CA GLN A 197 -10.37 -81.36 8.25
C GLN A 197 -9.32 -82.48 8.41
N ALA A 198 -8.03 -82.15 8.28
CA ALA A 198 -6.95 -83.12 8.46
C ALA A 198 -6.95 -83.76 9.86
N VAL A 199 -7.17 -82.96 10.91
CA VAL A 199 -7.28 -83.45 12.30
C VAL A 199 -8.48 -84.37 12.47
N ASN A 200 -9.65 -84.01 11.91
CA ASN A 200 -10.84 -84.86 11.98
C ASN A 200 -10.64 -86.20 11.25
N THR A 201 -9.99 -86.19 10.08
CA THR A 201 -9.63 -87.41 9.37
C THR A 201 -8.69 -88.30 10.19
N LEU A 202 -7.66 -87.71 10.80
CA LEU A 202 -6.73 -88.45 11.67
C LEU A 202 -7.44 -89.07 12.88
N SER A 203 -8.32 -88.31 13.54
CA SER A 203 -9.14 -88.82 14.66
C SER A 203 -9.99 -90.02 14.24
N THR A 204 -10.61 -89.94 13.07
CA THR A 204 -11.38 -91.05 12.48
C THR A 204 -10.49 -92.28 12.26
N ILE A 205 -9.31 -92.09 11.66
CA ILE A 205 -8.33 -93.17 11.45
C ILE A 205 -7.93 -93.82 12.79
N PHE A 206 -7.63 -93.02 13.82
CA PHE A 206 -7.23 -93.54 15.13
C PHE A 206 -8.33 -94.36 15.80
N SER A 207 -9.60 -93.97 15.67
CA SER A 207 -10.72 -94.72 16.23
C SER A 207 -10.85 -96.15 15.68
N LEU A 208 -10.39 -96.39 14.44
CA LEU A 208 -10.38 -97.73 13.83
C LEU A 208 -9.41 -98.70 14.52
N PHE A 209 -8.37 -98.18 15.18
CA PHE A 209 -7.38 -98.99 15.91
C PHE A 209 -7.77 -99.26 17.37
N GLY A 210 -8.81 -98.60 17.89
CA GLY A 210 -9.10 -98.49 19.33
C GLY A 210 -10.18 -99.41 19.92
N ASN A 211 -10.79 -100.31 19.15
CA ASN A 211 -11.76 -101.29 19.70
C ASN A 211 -11.11 -102.68 19.84
N LYS A 212 -10.45 -102.92 20.98
CA LYS A 212 -10.25 -104.24 21.58
C LYS A 212 -10.39 -104.14 23.10
#